data_AF-B1Y9J5-F1
#
_entry.id   AF-B1Y9J5-F1
#
_cell.length_a   1.000
_cell.length_b   1.000
_cell.length_c   1.000
_cell.angle_alpha   90.00
_cell.angle_beta   90.00
_cell.angle_gamma   90.00
#
_symmetry.space_group_name_H-M   'P 1'
#
loop_
_entity.id
_entity.type
_entity.pdbx_description
1 polymer ?
#
loop_
_entity_poly.entity_id
_entity_poly.type
_entity_poly.pdbx_seq_one_letter_code
_entity_poly.pdbx_strand_id
1 'polypeptide(L)'
;MPTCARWERLISWAEKNGNKLKALEFKEKLVECIVYTAREKVARRELAEAEELIKYGKEAAKRFGIEELSFHLSLLEKEIAKIRERRRAQAQST
;
A
#
# COMPACT_ATOMS: atom_id res chain seq x y z
N MET A 1 -9.84 8.08 0.05
CA MET A 1 -8.63 8.12 -0.80
C MET A 1 -8.95 7.74 -2.24
N PRO A 2 -8.89 8.67 -3.21
CA PRO A 2 -9.08 8.38 -4.64
C PRO A 2 -7.76 8.18 -5.42
N THR A 3 -6.59 8.32 -4.79
CA THR A 3 -5.29 8.49 -5.49
C THR A 3 -4.86 7.28 -6.32
N CYS A 4 -5.13 6.05 -5.89
CA CYS A 4 -4.67 4.85 -6.61
C CYS A 4 -5.79 4.10 -7.36
N ALA A 5 -7.07 4.42 -7.13
CA ALA A 5 -8.22 3.72 -7.72
C ALA A 5 -8.32 3.86 -9.25
N ARG A 6 -7.61 4.83 -9.85
CA ARG A 6 -7.49 4.92 -11.32
C ARG A 6 -6.76 3.69 -11.88
N TRP A 7 -5.71 3.21 -11.22
CA TRP A 7 -4.92 2.08 -11.71
C TRP A 7 -5.72 0.78 -11.66
N GLU A 8 -6.49 0.56 -10.60
CA GLU A 8 -7.41 -0.57 -10.52
C GLU A 8 -8.38 -0.64 -11.71
N ARG A 9 -8.99 0.50 -12.06
CA ARG A 9 -9.89 0.60 -13.22
C ARG A 9 -9.18 0.26 -14.53
N LEU A 10 -7.94 0.72 -14.70
CA LEU A 10 -7.13 0.46 -15.88
C LEU A 10 -6.66 -1.00 -15.95
N ILE A 11 -6.31 -1.62 -14.82
CA ILE A 11 -6.00 -3.06 -14.74
C ILE A 11 -7.21 -3.87 -15.18
N SER A 12 -8.38 -3.63 -14.57
CA SER A 12 -9.61 -4.35 -14.91
C SER A 12 -10.00 -4.16 -16.37
N TRP A 13 -9.82 -2.97 -16.94
CA TRP A 13 -10.05 -2.72 -18.35
C TRP A 13 -9.07 -3.53 -19.22
N ALA A 14 -7.77 -3.52 -18.91
CA ALA A 14 -6.76 -4.24 -19.69
C ALA A 14 -6.98 -5.76 -19.64
N GLU A 15 -7.29 -6.31 -18.46
CA GLU A 15 -7.61 -7.73 -18.28
C GLU A 15 -8.85 -8.14 -19.09
N LYS A 16 -9.92 -7.33 -19.07
CA LYS A 16 -11.14 -7.57 -19.87
C LYS A 16 -10.90 -7.58 -21.38
N ASN A 17 -9.94 -6.78 -21.85
CA ASN A 17 -9.58 -6.71 -23.27
C ASN A 17 -8.47 -7.72 -23.67
N GLY A 18 -8.07 -8.62 -22.76
CA GLY A 18 -6.99 -9.58 -23.01
C GLY A 18 -5.60 -8.95 -23.15
N ASN A 19 -5.43 -7.67 -22.81
CA ASN A 19 -4.17 -6.95 -22.95
C ASN A 19 -3.28 -7.17 -21.71
N LYS A 20 -2.60 -8.31 -21.68
CA LYS A 20 -1.74 -8.73 -20.56
C LYS A 20 -0.59 -7.76 -20.28
N LEU A 21 0.01 -7.18 -21.32
CA LEU A 21 1.11 -6.22 -21.17
C LEU A 21 0.65 -4.97 -20.43
N LYS A 22 -0.48 -4.38 -20.86
CA LYS A 22 -1.03 -3.21 -20.16
C LYS A 22 -1.52 -3.55 -18.75
N ALA A 23 -2.08 -4.73 -18.54
CA ALA A 23 -2.46 -5.17 -17.20
C ALA A 23 -1.24 -5.21 -16.27
N LEU A 24 -0.09 -5.73 -16.73
CA LEU A 24 1.15 -5.74 -15.96
C LEU A 24 1.66 -4.33 -15.66
N GLU A 25 1.77 -3.46 -16.67
CA GLU A 25 2.19 -2.06 -16.48
C GLU A 25 1.32 -1.32 -15.46
N PHE A 26 -0.01 -1.52 -15.51
CA PHE A 26 -0.91 -0.87 -14.55
C PHE A 26 -0.83 -1.47 -13.15
N LYS A 27 -0.50 -2.76 -13.01
CA LYS A 27 -0.21 -3.39 -11.70
C LYS A 27 1.03 -2.75 -11.08
N GLU A 28 2.11 -2.56 -11.85
CA GLU A 28 3.31 -1.87 -11.38
C GLU A 28 2.99 -0.44 -10.89
N LYS A 29 2.19 0.31 -11.64
CA LYS A 29 1.78 1.67 -11.24
C LYS A 29 0.88 1.69 -10.01
N LEU A 30 0.05 0.67 -9.83
CA LEU A 30 -0.73 0.51 -8.60
C LEU A 30 0.19 0.26 -7.40
N VAL A 31 1.21 -0.60 -7.54
CA VAL A 31 2.21 -0.85 -6.49
C VAL A 31 2.93 0.43 -6.12
N GLU A 32 3.47 1.14 -7.10
CA GLU A 32 4.19 2.41 -6.92
C GLU A 32 3.34 3.42 -6.15
N CYS A 33 2.09 3.62 -6.59
CA CYS A 33 1.16 4.56 -5.97
C CYS A 33 0.91 4.24 -4.49
N ILE A 34 0.59 2.98 -4.17
CA ILE A 34 0.24 2.57 -2.81
C ILE A 34 1.47 2.63 -1.91
N VAL A 35 2.60 2.06 -2.34
CA VAL A 35 3.81 1.94 -1.52
C VAL A 35 4.39 3.32 -1.24
N TYR A 36 4.48 4.20 -2.24
CA TYR A 36 5.05 5.54 -2.04
C TYR A 36 4.16 6.40 -1.16
N THR A 37 2.84 6.36 -1.37
CA THR A 37 1.90 7.09 -0.51
C THR A 37 1.95 6.57 0.92
N ALA A 38 1.98 5.25 1.14
CA ALA A 38 2.06 4.68 2.48
C ALA A 38 3.39 5.03 3.18
N ARG A 39 4.52 4.96 2.46
CA ARG A 39 5.83 5.39 2.97
C ARG A 39 5.82 6.85 3.40
N GLU A 40 5.24 7.73 2.59
CA GLU A 40 5.11 9.15 2.92
C GLU A 40 4.30 9.35 4.21
N LYS A 41 3.16 8.67 4.35
CA LYS A 41 2.32 8.73 5.55
C LYS A 41 3.06 8.25 6.80
N VAL A 42 3.80 7.14 6.70
CA VAL A 42 4.65 6.63 7.79
C VAL A 42 5.72 7.64 8.18
N ALA A 43 6.40 8.23 7.20
CA ALA A 43 7.43 9.25 7.42
C ALA A 43 6.88 10.49 8.13
N ARG A 44 5.67 10.94 7.74
CA ARG A 44 4.96 12.07 8.35
C ARG A 44 4.29 11.74 9.69
N ARG A 45 4.40 10.50 10.17
CA ARG A 45 3.76 10.00 11.40
C ARG A 45 2.23 10.00 11.35
N GLU A 46 1.65 10.03 10.16
CA GLU A 46 0.21 9.91 9.90
C GLU A 46 -0.19 8.42 9.93
N LEU A 47 0.05 7.75 11.07
CA LEU A 47 0.04 6.28 11.16
C LEU A 47 -1.35 5.66 10.90
N ALA A 48 -2.43 6.33 11.32
CA ALA A 48 -3.79 5.84 11.09
C ALA A 48 -4.12 5.81 9.58
N GLU A 49 -3.76 6.87 8.85
CA GLU A 49 -3.94 6.93 7.39
C GLU A 49 -3.04 5.92 6.68
N ALA A 50 -1.81 5.72 7.16
CA ALA A 50 -0.92 4.69 6.64
C ALA A 50 -1.50 3.28 6.82
N GLU A 51 -2.05 2.97 8.00
CA GLU A 51 -2.68 1.67 8.30
C GLU A 51 -3.94 1.45 7.44
N GLU A 52 -4.78 2.47 7.23
CA GLU A 52 -5.93 2.41 6.34
C GLU A 52 -5.49 2.12 4.89
N LEU A 53 -4.46 2.82 4.41
CA LEU A 53 -3.90 2.62 3.08
C LEU A 53 -3.27 1.22 2.92
N ILE A 54 -2.60 0.72 3.96
CA ILE A 54 -2.03 -0.64 3.96
C ILE A 54 -3.13 -1.70 3.85
N LYS A 55 -4.23 -1.53 4.61
CA LYS A 55 -5.38 -2.43 4.53
C LYS A 55 -5.96 -2.47 3.12
N TYR A 56 -6.23 -1.29 2.56
CA TYR A 56 -6.67 -1.17 1.16
C TYR A 56 -5.68 -1.81 0.19
N GLY A 57 -4.37 -1.60 0.40
CA GLY A 57 -3.32 -2.17 -0.45
C GLY A 57 -3.29 -3.69 -0.43
N LYS A 58 -3.54 -4.33 0.72
CA LYS A 58 -3.64 -5.80 0.83
C LYS A 58 -4.85 -6.34 0.09
N GLU A 59 -5.99 -5.64 0.16
CA GLU A 59 -7.18 -6.01 -0.61
C GLU A 59 -6.92 -5.91 -2.11
N ALA A 60 -6.26 -4.84 -2.56
CA ALA A 60 -5.86 -4.66 -3.96
C ALA A 60 -4.85 -5.73 -4.42
N ALA A 61 -3.84 -6.04 -3.59
CA ALA A 61 -2.85 -7.07 -3.88
C ALA A 61 -3.51 -8.44 -4.09
N LYS A 62 -4.45 -8.82 -3.22
CA LYS A 62 -5.23 -10.06 -3.38
C LYS A 62 -6.09 -10.03 -4.63
N ARG A 63 -6.79 -8.93 -4.88
CA ARG A 63 -7.71 -8.77 -6.02
C ARG A 63 -6.99 -8.92 -7.37
N PHE A 64 -5.79 -8.35 -7.50
CA PHE A 64 -5.05 -8.33 -8.76
C PHE A 64 -3.89 -9.34 -8.84
N GLY A 65 -3.69 -10.14 -7.78
CA GLY A 65 -2.62 -11.15 -7.70
C GLY A 65 -1.23 -10.53 -7.71
N ILE A 66 -0.99 -9.50 -6.89
CA ILE A 66 0.27 -8.75 -6.84
C ILE A 66 1.04 -9.11 -5.55
N GLU A 67 1.89 -10.13 -5.62
CA GLU A 67 2.66 -10.61 -4.45
C GLU A 67 3.66 -9.57 -3.92
N GLU A 68 4.33 -8.85 -4.82
CA GLU A 68 5.32 -7.82 -4.46
C GLU A 68 4.69 -6.71 -3.60
N LEU A 69 3.46 -6.29 -3.91
CA LEU A 69 2.73 -5.30 -3.11
C LEU A 69 2.52 -5.81 -1.69
N SER A 70 2.15 -7.08 -1.51
CA SER A 70 1.96 -7.67 -0.18
C SER A 70 3.26 -7.67 0.63
N PHE A 71 4.40 -7.96 -0.03
CA PHE A 71 5.72 -7.88 0.59
C PHE A 71 6.04 -6.47 1.09
N HIS A 72 5.93 -5.44 0.24
CA HIS A 72 6.22 -4.05 0.63
C HIS A 72 5.33 -3.56 1.78
N LEU A 73 4.04 -3.91 1.73
CA LEU A 73 3.09 -3.55 2.79
C LEU A 73 3.44 -4.20 4.13
N SER A 74 3.94 -5.44 4.14
CA SER A 74 4.39 -6.10 5.36
C SER A 74 5.60 -5.41 6.01
N LEU A 75 6.49 -4.82 5.20
CA LEU A 75 7.62 -4.05 5.71
C LEU A 75 7.15 -2.77 6.39
N LEU A 76 6.16 -2.09 5.82
CA LEU A 76 5.57 -0.89 6.39
C LEU A 76 4.82 -1.18 7.70
N GLU A 77 4.11 -2.30 7.79
CA GLU A 77 3.48 -2.71 9.05
C GLU A 77 4.50 -2.91 10.18
N LYS A 78 5.64 -3.56 9.88
CA LYS A 78 6.73 -3.73 10.85
C LYS A 78 7.32 -2.38 11.27
N GLU A 79 7.44 -1.44 10.34
CA GLU A 79 7.93 -0.08 10.66
C GLU A 79 6.96 0.68 11.57
N ILE A 80 5.66 0.65 11.26
CA ILE A 80 4.61 1.27 12.09
C ILE A 80 4.60 0.67 13.49
N ALA A 81 4.72 -0.65 13.62
CA ALA A 81 4.80 -1.33 14.91
C ALA A 81 5.99 -0.81 15.75
N LYS A 82 7.19 -0.73 15.15
CA LYS A 82 8.39 -0.18 15.82
C LYS A 82 8.19 1.27 16.27
N ILE A 83 7.54 2.11 15.46
CA ILE A 83 7.24 3.50 15.82
C ILE A 83 6.31 3.56 17.04
N ARG A 84 5.26 2.73 17.06
CA ARG A 84 4.30 2.66 18.17
C ARG A 84 4.96 2.14 19.45
N GLU A 85 5.80 1.12 19.37
CA GLU A 85 6.56 0.59 20.51
C GLU A 85 7.45 1.66 21.13
N ARG A 86 8.21 2.40 20.31
CA ARG A 86 9.05 3.52 20.78
C ARG A 86 8.24 4.60 21.48
N ARG A 87 7.07 4.98 20.94
CA ARG A 87 6.17 5.96 21.58
C ARG A 87 5.66 5.48 22.93
N ARG A 88 5.29 4.19 23.05
CA ARG A 88 4.84 3.60 24.32
C ARG A 88 5.95 3.59 25.36
N ALA A 89 7.16 3.20 24.97
CA ALA A 89 8.32 3.18 25.87
C ALA A 89 8.63 4.59 26.41
N GLN A 90 8.58 5.62 25.55
CA GLN A 90 8.78 7.02 25.95
C GLN A 90 7.68 7.52 26.91
N ALA A 91 6.43 7.11 26.71
CA ALA A 91 5.32 7.49 27.57
C ALA A 91 5.35 6.81 28.95
N GLN A 92 6.07 5.70 29.11
CA GLN A 92 6.23 4.97 30.38
C GLN A 92 7.48 5.40 31.16
N SER A 93 8.43 6.05 30.50
CA SER A 93 9.66 6.59 31.11
C SER A 93 9.53 8.04 31.59
N THR A 94 8.33 8.64 31.48
CA THR A 94 8.00 10.01 31.89
C THR A 94 6.90 9.96 32.94
#